data_AF-A0A5C9B6I7-F1
#
_entry.id   AF-A0A5C9B6I7-F1
#
_cell.length_a   1.000
_cell.length_b   1.000
_cell.length_c   1.000
_cell.angle_alpha   90.00
_cell.angle_beta   90.00
_cell.angle_gamma   90.00
#
_symmetry.space_group_name_H-M   'P 1'
#
loop_
_entity.id
_entity.type
_entity.pdbx_description
1 polymer ?
#
loop_
_entity_poly.entity_id
_entity_poly.type
_entity_poly.pdbx_seq_one_letter_code
_entity_poly.pdbx_strand_id
1 'polypeptide(L)' 'MDKAYVSDFTRFMNRYLEQHPEVVEDQQRGWRLGWVPIIDPQAWREAAPDFVEDDTYGFNWFTWRTHAH' A
#
# COMPACT_ATOMS: atom_id res chain seq x y z
N MET A 1 18.29 16.55 21.16
CA MET A 1 17.58 15.48 20.42
C MET A 1 16.09 15.75 20.57
N ASP A 2 15.53 16.50 19.61
CA ASP A 2 14.09 16.77 19.56
C ASP A 2 13.34 15.49 19.19
N LYS A 3 12.65 14.89 20.17
CA LYS A 3 11.64 13.88 19.85
C LYS A 3 10.48 14.63 19.21
N ALA A 4 10.25 14.38 17.91
CA ALA A 4 9.08 14.89 17.21
C ALA A 4 7.81 14.61 18.04
N TYR A 5 6.91 15.60 18.12
CA TYR A 5 5.68 15.45 18.88
C TYR A 5 4.88 14.24 18.36
N VAL A 6 4.56 13.31 19.25
CA VAL A 6 3.69 12.17 18.97
C VAL A 6 2.41 12.35 19.76
N SER A 7 1.30 12.52 19.05
CA SER A 7 -0.02 12.69 19.66
C SER A 7 -0.41 11.48 20.52
N ASP A 8 -1.23 11.71 21.54
CA ASP A 8 -1.74 10.64 22.39
C ASP A 8 -2.55 9.61 21.60
N PHE A 9 -3.27 10.06 20.57
CA PHE A 9 -3.97 9.18 19.64
C PHE A 9 -3.00 8.25 18.90
N THR A 10 -1.88 8.78 18.38
CA THR A 10 -0.86 7.96 17.72
C THR A 10 -0.26 6.93 18.68
N ARG A 11 0.01 7.32 19.93
CA ARG A 11 0.51 6.40 20.96
C ARG A 11 -0.49 5.31 21.29
N PHE A 12 -1.78 5.65 21.35
CA PHE A 12 -2.85 4.70 21.55
C PHE A 12 -2.93 3.70 20.39
N MET A 13 -3.02 4.20 19.15
CA MET A 13 -3.15 3.35 17.97
C MET A 13 -1.96 2.40 17.80
N ASN A 14 -0.74 2.87 18.05
CA ASN A 14 0.45 2.02 17.97
C ASN A 14 0.36 0.86 18.97
N ARG A 15 0.03 1.13 20.24
CA ARG A 15 -0.13 0.08 21.25
C ARG A 15 -1.29 -0.87 20.94
N TYR A 16 -2.39 -0.34 20.41
CA TYR A 16 -3.55 -1.13 20.01
C TYR A 16 -3.18 -2.11 18.89
N LEU A 17 -2.50 -1.65 17.83
CA LEU A 17 -2.09 -2.50 16.72
C LEU A 17 -1.00 -3.51 17.12
N GLU A 18 -0.13 -3.18 18.07
CA GLU A 18 0.83 -4.14 18.65
C GLU A 18 0.13 -5.28 19.41
N GLN A 19 -0.98 -4.98 20.09
CA GLN A 19 -1.75 -5.94 20.88
C GLN A 19 -2.75 -6.75 20.04
N HIS A 20 -3.14 -6.24 18.88
CA HIS A 20 -4.18 -6.79 18.02
C HIS A 20 -3.67 -7.04 16.58
N PRO A 21 -2.75 -8.01 16.39
CA PRO A 21 -2.23 -8.33 15.05
C PRO A 21 -3.33 -8.77 14.07
N GLU A 22 -4.44 -9.34 14.56
CA GLU A 22 -5.60 -9.74 13.75
C GLU A 22 -6.23 -8.55 13.01
N VAL A 23 -6.18 -7.36 13.58
CA VAL A 23 -6.71 -6.13 12.97
C VAL A 23 -5.83 -5.68 11.81
N VAL A 24 -4.51 -5.88 11.92
CA VAL A 24 -3.56 -5.57 10.85
C VAL A 24 -3.76 -6.54 9.69
N GLU A 25 -3.92 -7.83 9.98
CA GLU A 25 -4.20 -8.85 8.97
C GLU A 25 -5.53 -8.60 8.24
N ASP A 26 -6.59 -8.23 8.98
CA ASP A 26 -7.88 -7.89 8.39
C ASP A 26 -7.80 -6.64 7.50
N GLN A 27 -7.10 -5.59 7.94
CA GLN A 27 -6.87 -4.40 7.11
C GLN A 27 -6.12 -4.74 5.81
N GLN A 28 -5.07 -5.55 5.89
CA GLN A 28 -4.31 -5.96 4.70
C GLN A 28 -5.17 -6.80 3.75
N ARG A 29 -6.01 -7.69 4.30
CA ARG A 29 -6.95 -8.50 3.53
C ARG A 29 -8.00 -7.62 2.84
N GLY A 30 -8.63 -6.72 3.59
CA GLY A 30 -9.63 -5.78 3.05
C GLY A 30 -9.04 -4.90 1.96
N TRP A 31 -7.83 -4.37 2.17
CA TRP A 31 -7.10 -3.62 1.16
C TRP A 31 -6.88 -4.44 -0.11
N ARG A 32 -6.43 -5.69 0.03
CA ARG A 32 -6.21 -6.58 -1.12
C ARG A 32 -7.50 -6.85 -1.88
N LEU A 33 -8.61 -7.08 -1.18
CA LEU A 33 -9.92 -7.33 -1.80
C LEU A 33 -10.46 -6.12 -2.55
N GLY A 34 -10.23 -4.90 -2.05
CA GLY A 34 -10.75 -3.68 -2.66
C GLY A 34 -9.87 -3.12 -3.77
N TRP A 35 -8.54 -3.29 -3.68
CA TRP A 35 -7.59 -2.61 -4.56
C TRP A 35 -6.83 -3.53 -5.50
N VAL A 36 -6.71 -4.83 -5.20
CA VAL A 36 -6.05 -5.78 -6.11
C VAL A 36 -7.12 -6.36 -7.04
N PRO A 37 -7.07 -6.06 -8.35
CA PRO A 37 -8.02 -6.61 -9.29
C PRO A 37 -7.83 -8.14 -9.35
N ILE A 38 -8.93 -8.88 -9.23
CA ILE A 38 -8.95 -10.30 -9.56
C ILE A 38 -9.03 -10.39 -11.08
N ILE A 39 -7.89 -10.56 -11.74
CA ILE A 39 -7.80 -10.63 -13.19
C ILE A 39 -7.86 -12.10 -13.63
N ASP A 40 -8.80 -12.43 -14.52
CA ASP A 40 -8.79 -13.71 -15.22
C ASP A 40 -7.53 -13.81 -16.10
N PRO A 41 -6.69 -14.86 -15.96
CA PRO A 41 -5.48 -15.00 -16.75
C PRO A 41 -5.70 -14.99 -18.27
N GLN A 42 -6.87 -15.42 -18.76
CA GLN A 42 -7.17 -15.37 -20.18
C GLN A 42 -7.52 -13.94 -20.62
N ALA A 43 -8.42 -13.26 -19.90
CA ALA A 43 -8.70 -11.85 -20.12
C ALA A 43 -7.44 -10.96 -20.06
N TRP A 44 -6.50 -11.26 -19.15
CA TRP A 44 -5.21 -10.56 -19.10
C TRP A 44 -4.39 -10.74 -20.38
N ARG A 45 -4.30 -11.96 -20.92
CA ARG A 45 -3.51 -12.22 -22.14
C ARG A 45 -4.09 -11.52 -23.37
N GLU A 46 -5.41 -11.39 -23.43
CA GLU A 46 -6.11 -10.70 -24.51
C GLU A 46 -5.93 -9.18 -24.42
N ALA A 47 -5.92 -8.62 -23.20
CA ALA A 47 -5.71 -7.19 -22.97
C ALA A 47 -4.24 -6.76 -22.94
N ALA A 48 -3.30 -7.67 -22.65
CA ALA A 48 -1.85 -7.42 -22.55
C ALA A 48 -1.25 -6.63 -23.74
N PRO A 49 -1.65 -6.87 -25.01
CA PRO A 49 -1.13 -6.13 -26.16
C PRO A 49 -1.56 -4.66 -26.20
N ASP A 50 -2.68 -4.30 -25.54
CA ASP A 50 -3.21 -2.94 -25.48
C ASP A 50 -2.63 -2.14 -24.28
N PHE A 51 -1.84 -2.79 -23.41
CA PHE A 51 -1.16 -2.09 -22.32
C PHE A 51 0.00 -1.25 -22.87
N VAL A 52 -0.05 0.05 -22.56
CA VAL A 52 1.08 0.97 -22.75
C VAL A 52 1.88 0.99 -21.46
N GLU A 53 3.20 0.99 -21.57
CA GLU A 53 4.10 1.16 -20.42
C GLU A 53 3.79 2.49 -19.73
N ASP A 54 3.67 2.47 -18.40
CA ASP A 54 3.45 3.68 -17.61
C ASP A 54 4.63 4.63 -17.84
N ASP A 55 4.36 5.76 -18.49
CA ASP A 55 5.34 6.79 -18.83
C ASP A 55 5.76 7.63 -17.61
N THR A 56 5.41 7.18 -16.40
CA THR A 56 5.78 7.76 -15.12
C THR A 56 5.12 9.12 -14.84
N TYR A 57 4.12 9.53 -15.61
CA TYR A 57 3.36 10.77 -15.33
C TYR A 57 2.39 10.65 -14.13
N GLY A 58 2.34 9.50 -13.44
CA GLY A 58 1.58 9.28 -12.20
C GLY A 58 2.40 9.35 -10.90
N PHE A 59 1.71 9.45 -9.75
CA PHE A 59 2.33 9.37 -8.41
C PHE A 59 2.91 7.97 -8.18
N ASN A 60 4.22 7.83 -8.45
CA ASN A 60 4.94 6.57 -8.33
C ASN A 60 5.58 6.43 -6.93
N TRP A 61 5.03 5.54 -6.09
CA TRP A 61 5.53 5.25 -4.75
C TRP A 61 6.97 4.66 -4.74
N PHE A 62 7.39 4.01 -5.82
CA PHE A 62 8.71 3.39 -5.94
C PHE A 62 9.83 4.40 -6.24
N THR A 63 9.56 5.47 -7.00
CA THR A 63 10.59 6.45 -7.39
C THR A 63 11.00 7.38 -6.26
N TRP A 64 10.16 7.57 -5.23
CA TRP A 64 10.58 8.34 -4.05
C TRP A 64 11.63 7.61 -3.21
N ARG A 65 11.54 6.28 -3.09
CA ARG A 65 12.37 5.50 -2.16
C ARG A 65 13.84 5.41 -2.59
N THR A 66 14.13 5.64 -3.87
CA THR A 66 15.47 5.57 -4.46
C THR A 66 16.22 6.91 -4.45
N HIS A 67 15.59 8.02 -4.01
CA HIS A 67 16.23 9.34 -3.90
C HIS A 67 16.58 9.75 -2.46
N ALA A 68 16.42 8.86 -1.49
CA ALA A 68 16.92 9.06 -0.13
C ALA A 68 18.35 8.50 -0.01
N HIS A 69 19.32 9.24 -0.53
CA HIS A 69 20.76 9.07 -0.25
C HIS A 69 21.42 10.43 -0.03
#